data_AF-A0A6N6Z9B0-F1
#
_entry.id   AF-A0A6N6Z9B0-F1
#
_cell.length_a   1.000
_cell.length_b   1.000
_cell.length_c   1.000
_cell.angle_alpha   90.00
_cell.angle_beta   90.00
_cell.angle_gamma   90.00
#
_symmetry.space_group_name_H-M   'P 1'
#
loop_
_entity.id
_entity.type
_entity.pdbx_description
1 polymer ?
#
loop_
_entity_poly.entity_id
_entity_poly.type
_entity_poly.pdbx_seq_one_letter_code
_entity_poly.pdbx_strand_id
1 'polypeptide(L)'
;MRRKICALHRHLQLQVLAAKRAQGGASLSEVDRITRADVIYRVDQFCEEIILQWFQEHWPAEYPVELVMEGLEKRTPTTFPPGLSPSRTLIKCIIDPVDGTRPYMYDKRSAWILTGLAPQRLQHTTLADIEVAAMTELPCAKQYVADQLSTYRGEGVVSCRLDVATGRHYPWEPQPYAGTELAHGFYSVVKYFPTGKVLLANFEELLIDSLDLNSTQHGAEVFEDQYLSTGGQIYELAAGRDRFTIDLRPLVNQYLRRPQKLSTHPYDICTALILEELGGVVEQPDGAPLDAPLDTETPVPWVAYANRELAERLRPYVGKAIEEAFYSQSTARLSSGAQR
;
A
#
# COMPACT_ATOMS: atom_id res chain seq x y z
N MET A 1 8.96 -7.73 18.82
CA MET A 1 8.26 -6.59 18.18
C MET A 1 7.06 -7.01 17.30
N ARG A 2 7.20 -7.94 16.33
CA ARG A 2 6.08 -8.43 15.47
C ARG A 2 4.75 -8.68 16.22
N ARG A 3 4.77 -9.46 17.30
CA ARG A 3 3.55 -9.76 18.08
C ARG A 3 2.88 -8.51 18.69
N LYS A 4 3.64 -7.46 19.00
CA LYS A 4 3.13 -6.19 19.55
C LYS A 4 2.37 -5.42 18.48
N ILE A 5 2.94 -5.24 17.29
CA ILE A 5 2.23 -4.58 16.18
C ILE A 5 1.00 -5.38 15.73
N CYS A 6 1.06 -6.72 15.70
CA CYS A 6 -0.13 -7.54 15.44
C CYS A 6 -1.23 -7.37 16.50
N ALA A 7 -0.86 -7.12 17.76
CA ALA A 7 -1.81 -6.85 18.83
C ALA A 7 -2.40 -5.44 18.73
N LEU A 8 -1.60 -4.43 18.38
CA LEU A 8 -2.06 -3.09 18.02
C LEU A 8 -3.10 -3.15 16.89
N HIS A 9 -2.78 -3.82 15.79
CA HIS A 9 -3.67 -3.94 14.64
C HIS A 9 -5.00 -4.61 15.00
N ARG A 10 -4.97 -5.69 15.80
CA ARG A 10 -6.18 -6.36 16.28
C ARG A 10 -7.01 -5.43 17.18
N HIS A 11 -6.35 -4.70 18.07
CA HIS A 11 -7.03 -3.73 18.91
C HIS A 11 -7.72 -2.65 18.06
N LEU A 12 -7.00 -2.05 17.10
CA LEU A 12 -7.53 -1.04 16.20
C LEU A 12 -8.67 -1.58 15.31
N GLN A 13 -8.49 -2.75 14.69
CA GLN A 13 -9.52 -3.43 13.89
C GLN A 13 -10.82 -3.61 14.69
N LEU A 14 -10.72 -4.09 15.94
CA LEU A 14 -11.89 -4.27 16.80
C LEU A 14 -12.59 -2.94 17.12
N GLN A 15 -11.83 -1.88 17.44
CA GLN A 15 -12.40 -0.55 17.71
C GLN A 15 -13.10 0.04 16.48
N VAL A 16 -12.46 -0.04 15.31
CA VAL A 16 -13.02 0.44 14.03
C VAL A 16 -14.30 -0.33 13.67
N LEU A 17 -14.30 -1.66 13.82
CA LEU A 17 -15.49 -2.48 13.56
C LEU A 17 -16.61 -2.21 14.56
N ALA A 18 -16.29 -2.00 15.84
CA ALA A 18 -17.27 -1.63 16.85
C ALA A 18 -17.90 -0.26 16.55
N ALA A 19 -17.09 0.74 16.20
CA ALA A 19 -17.57 2.07 15.81
C ALA A 19 -18.50 2.01 14.59
N LYS A 20 -18.13 1.24 13.56
CA LYS A 20 -18.95 1.05 12.35
C LYS A 20 -20.29 0.34 12.64
N ARG A 21 -20.31 -0.63 13.56
CA ARG A 21 -21.54 -1.33 14.00
C ARG A 21 -22.45 -0.40 14.81
N ALA A 22 -21.90 0.41 15.72
CA ALA A 22 -22.66 1.33 16.55
C ALA A 22 -23.40 2.40 15.73
N GLN A 23 -22.88 2.74 14.55
CA GLN A 23 -23.52 3.68 13.61
C GLN A 23 -24.63 3.03 12.74
N GLY A 24 -24.97 1.75 12.97
CA GLY A 24 -26.16 1.12 12.38
C GLY A 24 -26.05 0.76 10.91
N GLY A 25 -24.85 0.67 10.33
CA GLY A 25 -24.66 0.40 8.90
C GLY A 25 -25.12 1.55 7.98
N ALA A 26 -25.71 2.62 8.53
CA ALA A 26 -25.73 3.92 7.90
C ALA A 26 -24.26 4.32 7.71
N SER A 27 -23.90 4.60 6.46
CA SER A 27 -22.51 4.82 6.06
C SER A 27 -21.83 5.82 7.00
N LEU A 28 -20.52 5.64 7.24
CA LEU A 28 -19.68 6.72 7.79
C LEU A 28 -19.87 8.03 7.01
N SER A 29 -20.44 8.00 5.79
CA SER A 29 -20.84 9.15 4.99
C SER A 29 -22.10 9.90 5.44
N GLU A 30 -22.94 9.36 6.31
CA GLU A 30 -24.21 9.99 6.77
C GLU A 30 -24.04 10.83 8.05
N VAL A 31 -22.82 11.23 8.39
CA VAL A 31 -22.60 12.19 9.47
C VAL A 31 -22.65 13.63 8.94
N ASP A 32 -23.89 14.10 8.85
CA ASP A 32 -24.33 15.50 8.81
C ASP A 32 -23.86 16.31 7.59
N ARG A 33 -24.40 17.52 7.39
CA ARG A 33 -24.04 18.43 6.28
C ARG A 33 -22.60 18.93 6.42
N ILE A 34 -21.64 18.04 6.21
CA ILE A 34 -20.23 18.24 6.43
C ILE A 34 -19.51 17.66 5.21
N THR A 35 -18.46 18.32 4.73
CA THR A 35 -17.83 17.97 3.45
C THR A 35 -17.10 16.62 3.54
N ARG A 36 -16.95 15.91 2.42
CA ARG A 36 -16.32 14.56 2.37
C ARG A 36 -14.92 14.50 3.01
N ALA A 37 -14.19 15.60 3.06
CA ALA A 37 -12.88 15.70 3.70
C ALA A 37 -12.98 15.53 5.24
N ASP A 38 -14.04 16.06 5.85
CA ASP A 38 -14.23 16.05 7.31
C ASP A 38 -14.66 14.66 7.84
N VAL A 39 -15.13 13.76 6.98
CA VAL A 39 -15.45 12.38 7.37
C VAL A 39 -14.20 11.50 7.36
N ILE A 40 -13.34 11.66 6.34
CA ILE A 40 -12.02 10.99 6.29
C ILE A 40 -11.20 11.41 7.52
N TYR A 41 -11.14 12.72 7.79
CA TYR A 41 -10.47 13.29 8.95
C TYR A 41 -10.94 12.66 10.28
N ARG A 42 -12.24 12.34 10.42
CA ARG A 42 -12.78 11.72 11.64
C ARG A 42 -12.35 10.27 11.84
N VAL A 43 -12.21 9.48 10.77
CA VAL A 43 -11.72 8.11 10.86
C VAL A 43 -10.24 8.10 11.21
N ASP A 44 -9.45 8.95 10.55
CA ASP A 44 -8.01 9.03 10.76
C ASP A 44 -7.69 9.55 12.17
N GLN A 45 -8.37 10.60 12.64
CA GLN A 45 -8.22 11.11 14.00
C GLN A 45 -8.62 10.08 15.07
N PHE A 46 -9.72 9.34 14.85
CA PHE A 46 -10.14 8.27 15.74
C PHE A 46 -9.06 7.17 15.86
N CYS A 47 -8.46 6.79 14.72
CA CYS A 47 -7.39 5.81 14.72
C CYS A 47 -6.11 6.35 15.37
N GLU A 48 -5.76 7.63 15.15
CA GLU A 48 -4.62 8.28 15.79
C GLU A 48 -4.70 8.17 17.31
N GLU A 49 -5.83 8.57 17.91
CA GLU A 49 -6.01 8.54 19.36
C GLU A 49 -5.81 7.14 19.94
N ILE A 50 -6.39 6.11 19.29
CA ILE A 50 -6.25 4.71 19.69
C ILE A 50 -4.78 4.26 19.60
N ILE A 51 -4.09 4.59 18.52
CA ILE A 51 -2.70 4.21 18.31
C ILE A 51 -1.82 4.86 19.39
N LEU A 52 -1.94 6.16 19.61
CA LEU A 52 -1.14 6.88 20.60
C LEU A 52 -1.36 6.32 22.02
N GLN A 53 -2.63 6.08 22.40
CA GLN A 53 -2.96 5.48 23.68
C GLN A 53 -2.36 4.06 23.82
N TRP A 54 -2.49 3.24 22.78
CA TRP A 54 -1.96 1.88 22.80
C TRP A 54 -0.45 1.86 22.97
N PHE A 55 0.29 2.72 22.25
CA PHE A 55 1.73 2.84 22.41
C PHE A 55 2.12 3.29 23.83
N GLN A 56 1.42 4.28 24.39
CA GLN A 56 1.69 4.75 25.75
C GLN A 56 1.50 3.66 26.81
N GLU A 57 0.48 2.82 26.65
CA GLU A 57 0.12 1.80 27.63
C GLU A 57 0.87 0.47 27.44
N HIS A 58 1.23 0.12 26.19
CA HIS A 58 1.65 -1.25 25.83
C HIS A 58 3.03 -1.35 25.18
N TRP A 59 3.62 -0.23 24.73
CA TRP A 59 4.93 -0.26 24.10
C TRP A 59 6.05 -0.38 25.15
N PRO A 60 6.97 -1.34 24.98
CA PRO A 60 8.04 -1.57 25.96
C PRO A 60 9.05 -0.42 25.98
N ALA A 61 9.35 0.08 27.18
CA ALA A 61 10.30 1.18 27.38
C ALA A 61 11.75 0.79 27.02
N GLU A 62 12.09 -0.51 27.04
CA GLU A 62 13.39 -1.02 26.63
C GLU A 62 13.62 -0.97 25.11
N TYR A 63 12.56 -0.75 24.32
CA TYR A 63 12.63 -0.57 22.87
C TYR A 63 12.06 0.80 22.48
N PRO A 64 12.69 1.93 22.87
CA PRO A 64 12.15 3.25 22.60
C PRO A 64 11.96 3.45 21.09
N VAL A 65 10.85 4.07 20.70
CA VAL A 65 10.40 4.14 19.31
C VAL A 65 10.01 5.56 18.90
N GLU A 66 10.32 5.93 17.67
CA GLU A 66 9.75 7.07 16.97
C GLU A 66 8.57 6.59 16.11
N LEU A 67 7.42 7.24 16.24
CA LEU A 67 6.22 6.96 15.44
C LEU A 67 6.10 7.96 14.29
N VAL A 68 5.97 7.45 13.07
CA VAL A 68 5.75 8.18 11.82
C VAL A 68 4.40 7.74 11.26
N MET A 69 3.47 8.68 11.09
CA MET A 69 2.11 8.43 10.61
C MET A 69 1.51 9.74 10.09
N GLU A 70 0.69 9.67 9.04
CA GLU A 70 -0.05 10.84 8.55
C GLU A 70 -0.87 11.46 9.69
N GLY A 71 -0.97 12.80 9.74
CA GLY A 71 -1.67 13.51 10.82
C GLY A 71 -0.82 13.82 12.07
N LEU A 72 0.33 13.15 12.25
CA LEU A 72 1.26 13.44 13.36
C LEU A 72 2.23 14.60 13.10
N GLU A 73 1.93 15.47 12.14
CA GLU A 73 2.73 16.65 11.72
C GLU A 73 2.83 17.70 12.84
N LYS A 74 3.53 17.34 13.92
CA LYS A 74 3.76 18.17 15.10
C LYS A 74 5.13 18.82 14.98
N ARG A 75 5.31 19.93 15.69
CA ARG A 75 6.63 20.58 15.83
C ARG A 75 7.69 19.65 16.44
N THR A 76 7.28 18.58 17.11
CA THR A 76 8.15 17.62 17.77
C THR A 76 7.82 16.20 17.32
N PRO A 77 8.83 15.36 17.04
CA PRO A 77 8.62 13.94 16.77
C PRO A 77 7.82 13.24 17.87
N THR A 78 6.94 12.33 17.48
CA THR A 78 6.15 11.51 18.42
C THR A 78 6.98 10.30 18.83
N THR A 79 7.34 10.20 20.10
CA THR A 79 8.19 9.12 20.61
C THR A 79 7.58 8.43 21.82
N PHE A 80 7.95 7.16 22.03
CA PHE A 80 7.57 6.38 23.20
C PHE A 80 8.82 5.74 23.82
N PRO A 81 9.16 6.03 25.09
CA PRO A 81 8.50 6.98 26.01
C PRO A 81 8.41 8.43 25.50
N PRO A 82 7.36 9.20 25.89
CA PRO A 82 7.16 10.57 25.42
C PRO A 82 8.32 11.52 25.73
N GLY A 83 8.63 12.40 24.77
CA GLY A 83 9.63 13.46 24.93
C GLY A 83 11.08 13.04 24.68
N LEU A 84 11.33 11.78 24.31
CA LEU A 84 12.64 11.37 23.82
C LEU A 84 12.94 11.99 22.45
N SER A 85 14.19 12.41 22.25
CA SER A 85 14.70 12.74 20.92
C SER A 85 14.72 11.47 20.06
N PRO A 86 14.43 11.53 18.74
CA PRO A 86 14.59 10.40 17.82
C PRO A 86 15.97 9.73 17.92
N SER A 87 17.03 10.50 18.19
CA SER A 87 18.40 9.99 18.38
C SER A 87 18.58 9.03 19.56
N ARG A 88 17.60 8.95 20.47
CA ARG A 88 17.56 8.04 21.61
C ARG A 88 16.55 6.91 21.43
N THR A 89 15.86 6.84 20.30
CA THR A 89 14.99 5.72 19.95
C THR A 89 15.80 4.64 19.25
N LEU A 90 15.41 3.39 19.41
CA LEU A 90 16.02 2.23 18.75
C LEU A 90 15.28 1.84 17.47
N ILE A 91 14.01 2.20 17.37
CA ILE A 91 13.11 1.80 16.29
C ILE A 91 12.45 3.05 15.70
N LYS A 92 12.31 3.07 14.37
CA LYS A 92 11.38 3.94 13.67
C LYS A 92 10.19 3.09 13.20
N CYS A 93 8.99 3.45 13.63
CA CYS A 93 7.74 2.77 13.33
C CYS A 93 6.92 3.64 12.40
N ILE A 94 6.67 3.17 11.18
CA ILE A 94 5.79 3.84 10.22
C ILE A 94 4.45 3.12 10.15
N ILE A 95 3.34 3.86 10.19
CA ILE A 95 1.99 3.30 10.22
C ILE A 95 1.09 4.01 9.21
N ASP A 96 0.32 3.24 8.45
CA ASP A 96 -0.93 3.70 7.85
C ASP A 96 -2.10 3.13 8.67
N PRO A 97 -2.87 3.96 9.40
CA PRO A 97 -3.97 3.47 10.20
C PRO A 97 -5.10 2.86 9.36
N VAL A 98 -5.35 3.39 8.15
CA VAL A 98 -6.45 2.99 7.27
C VAL A 98 -6.07 3.23 5.81
N ASP A 99 -5.26 2.35 5.22
CA ASP A 99 -5.02 2.36 3.78
C ASP A 99 -6.32 1.94 3.05
N GLY A 100 -6.81 2.79 2.16
CA GLY A 100 -8.10 2.60 1.50
C GLY A 100 -9.31 3.18 2.24
N THR A 101 -9.14 4.24 3.05
CA THR A 101 -10.22 4.94 3.77
C THR A 101 -11.43 5.24 2.89
N ARG A 102 -11.22 5.72 1.65
CA ARG A 102 -12.29 6.12 0.74
C ARG A 102 -13.22 4.94 0.36
N PRO A 103 -12.75 3.84 -0.26
CA PRO A 103 -13.60 2.67 -0.50
C PRO A 103 -14.25 2.13 0.77
N TYR A 104 -13.52 2.09 1.88
CA TYR A 104 -14.00 1.50 3.12
C TYR A 104 -15.16 2.27 3.75
N MET A 105 -15.13 3.61 3.70
CA MET A 105 -16.23 4.48 4.15
C MET A 105 -17.54 4.23 3.39
N TYR A 106 -17.44 3.87 2.11
CA TYR A 106 -18.59 3.52 1.27
C TYR A 106 -18.91 2.02 1.28
N ASP A 107 -18.25 1.25 2.15
CA ASP A 107 -18.39 -0.21 2.24
C ASP A 107 -18.13 -0.94 0.91
N LYS A 108 -17.28 -0.35 0.05
CA LYS A 108 -17.03 -0.86 -1.30
C LYS A 108 -16.03 -2.00 -1.33
N ARG A 109 -14.95 -1.86 -0.55
CA ARG A 109 -13.86 -2.83 -0.42
C ARG A 109 -13.24 -2.70 0.97
N SER A 110 -12.51 -3.72 1.39
CA SER A 110 -11.74 -3.68 2.63
C SER A 110 -10.69 -2.57 2.58
N ALA A 111 -10.40 -2.00 3.74
CA ALA A 111 -9.20 -1.20 3.97
C ALA A 111 -8.15 -2.05 4.71
N TRP A 112 -6.97 -1.49 4.97
CA TRP A 112 -5.89 -2.18 5.64
C TRP A 112 -5.19 -1.28 6.67
N ILE A 113 -4.90 -1.84 7.83
CA ILE A 113 -3.96 -1.24 8.79
C ILE A 113 -2.57 -1.73 8.39
N LEU A 114 -1.63 -0.82 8.13
CA LEU A 114 -0.27 -1.14 7.68
C LEU A 114 0.75 -0.65 8.70
N THR A 115 1.78 -1.45 8.97
CA THR A 115 2.89 -1.02 9.83
C THR A 115 4.21 -1.65 9.39
N GLY A 116 5.25 -0.82 9.33
CA GLY A 116 6.65 -1.22 9.17
C GLY A 116 7.49 -0.76 10.35
N LEU A 117 8.41 -1.61 10.82
CA LEU A 117 9.42 -1.26 11.82
C LEU A 117 10.82 -1.40 11.21
N ALA A 118 11.62 -0.35 11.35
CA ALA A 118 13.02 -0.32 10.95
C ALA A 118 13.91 0.07 12.14
N PRO A 119 15.18 -0.38 12.18
CA PRO A 119 16.18 0.18 13.08
C PRO A 119 16.28 1.71 12.90
N GLN A 120 16.34 2.45 14.00
CA GLN A 120 16.43 3.90 13.96
C GLN A 120 17.80 4.35 13.42
N ARG A 121 17.79 5.06 12.29
CA ARG A 121 18.96 5.69 11.65
C ARG A 121 18.71 7.17 11.31
N LEU A 122 17.77 7.81 12.02
CA LEU A 122 17.34 9.19 11.80
C LEU A 122 16.88 9.38 10.35
N GLN A 123 17.36 10.43 9.66
CA GLN A 123 17.04 10.72 8.26
C GLN A 123 17.55 9.64 7.27
N HIS A 124 18.41 8.72 7.71
CA HIS A 124 18.92 7.62 6.88
C HIS A 124 18.12 6.33 7.04
N THR A 125 16.99 6.38 7.75
CA THR A 125 16.08 5.22 7.85
C THR A 125 15.21 5.17 6.62
N THR A 126 15.27 4.07 5.87
CA THR A 126 14.61 3.90 4.56
C THR A 126 13.72 2.67 4.51
N LEU A 127 12.84 2.58 3.51
CA LEU A 127 11.94 1.42 3.32
C LEU A 127 12.72 0.09 3.29
N ALA A 128 13.92 0.09 2.72
CA ALA A 128 14.82 -1.06 2.69
C ALA A 128 15.27 -1.53 4.09
N ASP A 129 15.24 -0.65 5.09
CA ASP A 129 15.61 -0.97 6.47
C ASP A 129 14.48 -1.62 7.28
N ILE A 130 13.28 -1.77 6.72
CA ILE A 130 12.18 -2.43 7.42
C ILE A 130 12.55 -3.90 7.66
N GLU A 131 12.52 -4.30 8.93
CA GLU A 131 12.77 -5.67 9.38
C GLU A 131 11.49 -6.38 9.84
N VAL A 132 10.47 -5.62 10.22
CA VAL A 132 9.19 -6.17 10.68
C VAL A 132 8.06 -5.46 9.95
N ALA A 133 7.16 -6.22 9.37
CA ALA A 133 5.95 -5.68 8.77
C ALA A 133 4.71 -6.41 9.28
N ALA A 134 3.60 -5.70 9.39
CA ALA A 134 2.28 -6.27 9.61
C ALA A 134 1.24 -5.52 8.78
N MET A 135 0.28 -6.26 8.25
CA MET A 135 -0.93 -5.72 7.64
C MET A 135 -2.15 -6.43 8.21
N THR A 136 -3.25 -5.71 8.40
CA THR A 136 -4.50 -6.30 8.92
C THR A 136 -5.69 -5.70 8.21
N GLU A 137 -6.51 -6.58 7.66
CA GLU A 137 -7.67 -6.21 6.87
C GLU A 137 -8.76 -5.59 7.75
N LEU A 138 -9.36 -4.52 7.28
CA LEU A 138 -10.60 -3.94 7.80
C LEU A 138 -11.74 -4.38 6.89
N PRO A 139 -12.52 -5.42 7.26
CA PRO A 139 -13.50 -6.03 6.37
C PRO A 139 -14.70 -5.11 6.09
N CYS A 140 -15.27 -5.22 4.89
CA CYS A 140 -16.57 -4.61 4.59
C CYS A 140 -17.72 -5.32 5.34
N ALA A 141 -18.91 -4.72 5.39
CA ALA A 141 -20.02 -5.23 6.19
C ALA A 141 -20.53 -6.61 5.75
N LYS A 142 -20.31 -6.97 4.48
CA LYS A 142 -20.74 -8.26 3.91
C LYS A 142 -19.69 -9.36 4.04
N GLN A 143 -18.48 -9.04 4.51
CA GLN A 143 -17.37 -9.95 4.54
C GLN A 143 -17.34 -10.77 5.85
N TYR A 144 -17.22 -12.08 5.72
CA TYR A 144 -17.33 -13.02 6.84
C TYR A 144 -15.98 -13.38 7.47
N VAL A 145 -14.87 -13.13 6.75
CA VAL A 145 -13.49 -13.36 7.23
C VAL A 145 -12.59 -12.17 6.95
N ALA A 146 -11.59 -11.92 7.79
CA ALA A 146 -10.59 -10.87 7.58
C ALA A 146 -9.19 -11.39 7.89
N ASP A 147 -8.19 -10.97 7.13
CA ASP A 147 -6.83 -11.51 7.27
C ASP A 147 -5.85 -10.54 7.95
N GLN A 148 -4.90 -11.13 8.69
CA GLN A 148 -3.71 -10.47 9.22
C GLN A 148 -2.48 -11.23 8.75
N LEU A 149 -1.56 -10.53 8.10
CA LEU A 149 -0.25 -11.05 7.71
C LEU A 149 0.82 -10.25 8.46
N SER A 150 1.90 -10.92 8.82
CA SER A 150 3.04 -10.28 9.48
C SER A 150 4.31 -11.08 9.25
N THR A 151 5.45 -10.41 9.32
CA THR A 151 6.75 -11.04 9.11
C THR A 151 7.83 -10.38 9.94
N TYR A 152 8.91 -11.13 10.16
CA TYR A 152 10.24 -10.61 10.46
C TYR A 152 11.12 -11.01 9.28
N ARG A 153 11.93 -10.11 8.74
CA ARG A 153 12.76 -10.35 7.55
C ARG A 153 13.59 -11.63 7.73
N GLY A 154 13.50 -12.54 6.77
CA GLY A 154 14.17 -13.83 6.77
C GLY A 154 13.50 -14.93 7.61
N GLU A 155 12.37 -14.66 8.28
CA GLU A 155 11.63 -15.65 9.08
C GLU A 155 10.35 -16.16 8.39
N GLY A 156 10.02 -15.64 7.21
CA GLY A 156 8.80 -15.98 6.48
C GLY A 156 7.55 -15.32 7.07
N VAL A 157 6.42 -15.52 6.39
CA VAL A 157 5.14 -14.90 6.78
C VAL A 157 4.37 -15.74 7.77
N VAL A 158 3.86 -15.06 8.81
CA VAL A 158 2.84 -15.59 9.72
C VAL A 158 1.52 -14.92 9.44
N SER A 159 0.55 -15.74 9.07
CA SER A 159 -0.79 -15.35 8.65
C SER A 159 -1.87 -15.91 9.57
N CYS A 160 -2.89 -15.11 9.82
CA CYS A 160 -4.03 -15.44 10.65
C CYS A 160 -5.31 -14.89 10.02
N ARG A 161 -6.37 -15.69 10.05
CA ARG A 161 -7.70 -15.33 9.58
C ARG A 161 -8.64 -15.19 10.76
N LEU A 162 -9.36 -14.08 10.79
CA LEU A 162 -10.44 -13.77 11.70
C LEU A 162 -11.76 -14.19 11.06
N ASP A 163 -12.56 -14.98 11.77
CA ASP A 163 -13.99 -15.11 11.52
C ASP A 163 -14.71 -13.92 12.18
N VAL A 164 -15.30 -13.04 11.36
CA VAL A 164 -15.86 -11.76 11.80
C VAL A 164 -17.11 -11.93 12.68
N ALA A 165 -17.83 -13.04 12.50
CA ALA A 165 -19.06 -13.33 13.24
C ALA A 165 -18.76 -13.87 14.64
N THR A 166 -17.76 -14.75 14.77
CA THR A 166 -17.43 -15.45 16.02
C THR A 166 -16.25 -14.84 16.78
N GLY A 167 -15.46 -13.98 16.13
CA GLY A 167 -14.22 -13.44 16.70
C GLY A 167 -13.07 -14.44 16.76
N ARG A 168 -13.22 -15.63 16.15
CA ARG A 168 -12.22 -16.70 16.21
C ARG A 168 -11.10 -16.45 15.21
N HIS A 169 -9.88 -16.75 15.64
CA HIS A 169 -8.67 -16.66 14.84
C HIS A 169 -8.16 -18.05 14.50
N TYR A 170 -7.76 -18.29 13.25
CA TYR A 170 -7.13 -19.53 12.81
C TYR A 170 -5.99 -19.27 11.82
N PRO A 171 -4.97 -20.14 11.78
CA PRO A 171 -3.91 -20.03 10.78
C PRO A 171 -4.47 -20.32 9.38
N TRP A 172 -3.88 -19.69 8.39
CA TRP A 172 -4.05 -19.99 6.96
C TRP A 172 -2.75 -19.68 6.25
N GLU A 173 -2.55 -20.18 5.03
CA GLU A 173 -1.31 -19.95 4.28
C GLU A 173 -1.62 -19.15 3.00
N PRO A 174 -1.04 -17.95 2.82
CA PRO A 174 -1.07 -17.26 1.53
C PRO A 174 -0.32 -18.07 0.48
N GLN A 175 -0.84 -18.06 -0.74
CA GLN A 175 -0.31 -18.81 -1.88
C GLN A 175 -0.19 -17.85 -3.06
N PRO A 176 0.94 -17.11 -3.18
CA PRO A 176 1.18 -16.27 -4.34
C PRO A 176 1.13 -17.07 -5.65
N TYR A 177 0.88 -16.38 -6.75
CA TYR A 177 0.87 -17.01 -8.06
C TYR A 177 2.28 -17.54 -8.42
N ALA A 178 2.37 -18.82 -8.76
CA ALA A 178 3.63 -19.51 -9.03
C ALA A 178 3.98 -19.67 -10.53
N GLY A 179 3.14 -19.17 -11.43
CA GLY A 179 3.39 -19.26 -12.88
C GLY A 179 4.24 -18.11 -13.42
N THR A 180 4.51 -18.13 -14.72
CA THR A 180 5.48 -17.23 -15.38
C THR A 180 4.86 -16.24 -16.37
N GLU A 181 3.53 -16.19 -16.44
CA GLU A 181 2.80 -15.40 -17.44
C GLU A 181 1.64 -14.62 -16.80
N LEU A 182 1.14 -13.58 -17.49
CA LEU A 182 -0.03 -12.84 -17.04
C LEU A 182 -1.36 -13.44 -17.52
N ALA A 183 -1.35 -14.24 -18.60
CA ALA A 183 -2.55 -14.77 -19.25
C ALA A 183 -3.50 -15.52 -18.31
N HIS A 184 -4.80 -15.25 -18.42
CA HIS A 184 -5.89 -15.70 -17.57
C HIS A 184 -5.79 -15.26 -16.10
N GLY A 185 -5.15 -14.11 -15.85
CA GLY A 185 -4.92 -13.56 -14.51
C GLY A 185 -5.32 -12.11 -14.36
N PHE A 186 -5.26 -11.65 -13.11
CA PHE A 186 -5.45 -10.24 -12.78
C PHE A 186 -4.11 -9.51 -12.71
N TYR A 187 -4.14 -8.27 -13.18
CA TYR A 187 -3.06 -7.31 -13.03
C TYR A 187 -3.64 -5.93 -12.72
N SER A 188 -2.79 -4.99 -12.29
CA SER A 188 -3.22 -3.62 -12.05
C SER A 188 -2.18 -2.59 -12.51
N VAL A 189 -2.60 -1.66 -13.36
CA VAL A 189 -1.89 -0.39 -13.60
C VAL A 189 -2.67 0.70 -12.88
N VAL A 190 -2.14 1.23 -11.78
CA VAL A 190 -2.89 2.12 -10.89
C VAL A 190 -3.29 3.42 -11.61
N LYS A 191 -4.59 3.60 -11.88
CA LYS A 191 -5.13 4.72 -12.71
C LYS A 191 -6.55 5.16 -12.32
N TYR A 192 -6.86 5.15 -11.02
CA TYR A 192 -8.18 5.52 -10.52
C TYR A 192 -8.50 7.03 -10.53
N PHE A 193 -7.51 7.92 -10.67
CA PHE A 193 -7.76 9.36 -10.81
C PHE A 193 -7.88 9.79 -12.27
N PRO A 194 -8.74 10.78 -12.60
CA PRO A 194 -8.82 11.32 -13.97
C PRO A 194 -7.50 11.96 -14.44
N THR A 195 -6.79 12.64 -13.55
CA THR A 195 -5.51 13.27 -13.87
C THR A 195 -4.44 12.21 -14.15
N GLY A 196 -3.71 12.35 -15.26
CA GLY A 196 -2.68 11.40 -15.66
C GLY A 196 -3.21 10.11 -16.30
N LYS A 197 -4.53 9.86 -16.25
CA LYS A 197 -5.14 8.61 -16.71
C LYS A 197 -4.85 8.25 -18.15
N VAL A 198 -4.82 9.24 -19.05
CA VAL A 198 -4.48 9.02 -20.47
C VAL A 198 -3.06 8.49 -20.64
N LEU A 199 -2.10 9.02 -19.87
CA LEU A 199 -0.71 8.56 -19.93
C LEU A 199 -0.57 7.14 -19.36
N LEU A 200 -1.25 6.86 -18.25
CA LEU A 200 -1.26 5.54 -17.62
C LEU A 200 -1.95 4.47 -18.49
N ALA A 201 -3.07 4.82 -19.14
CA ALA A 201 -3.75 3.94 -20.08
C ALA A 201 -2.90 3.69 -21.34
N ASN A 202 -2.22 4.71 -21.86
CA ASN A 202 -1.30 4.53 -22.98
C ASN A 202 -0.11 3.63 -22.60
N PHE A 203 0.46 3.81 -21.41
CA PHE A 203 1.49 2.89 -20.88
C PHE A 203 0.97 1.45 -20.80
N GLU A 204 -0.24 1.27 -20.28
CA GLU A 204 -0.86 -0.06 -20.17
C GLU A 204 -1.08 -0.71 -21.53
N GLU A 205 -1.64 0.00 -22.51
CA GLU A 205 -1.81 -0.52 -23.88
C GLU A 205 -0.48 -0.98 -24.47
N LEU A 206 0.58 -0.15 -24.37
CA LEU A 206 1.91 -0.51 -24.83
C LEU A 206 2.48 -1.75 -24.14
N LEU A 207 2.29 -1.87 -22.81
CA LEU A 207 2.73 -3.02 -22.05
C LEU A 207 2.00 -4.30 -22.50
N ILE A 208 0.67 -4.27 -22.55
CA ILE A 208 -0.14 -5.45 -22.89
C ILE A 208 0.07 -5.88 -24.36
N ASP A 209 0.17 -4.93 -25.29
CA ASP A 209 0.46 -5.23 -26.69
C ASP A 209 1.86 -5.83 -26.86
N SER A 210 2.85 -5.36 -26.09
CA SER A 210 4.21 -5.91 -26.14
C SER A 210 4.32 -7.35 -25.63
N LEU A 211 3.31 -7.81 -24.87
CA LEU A 211 3.18 -9.15 -24.35
C LEU A 211 2.26 -10.05 -25.20
N ASP A 212 1.68 -9.52 -26.28
CA ASP A 212 0.69 -10.19 -27.16
C ASP A 212 -0.57 -10.67 -26.42
N LEU A 213 -0.95 -10.00 -25.33
CA LEU A 213 -2.08 -10.39 -24.46
C LEU A 213 -3.42 -9.73 -24.83
N ASN A 214 -3.43 -8.98 -25.93
CA ASN A 214 -4.59 -8.30 -26.50
C ASN A 214 -4.75 -8.62 -28.01
N SER A 215 -4.37 -9.84 -28.40
CA SER A 215 -4.40 -10.24 -29.81
C SER A 215 -5.85 -10.41 -30.32
N THR A 216 -6.08 -9.96 -31.55
CA THR A 216 -7.40 -10.07 -32.22
C THR A 216 -7.85 -11.53 -32.45
N GLN A 217 -6.94 -12.50 -32.32
CA GLN A 217 -7.23 -13.92 -32.52
C GLN A 217 -7.73 -14.63 -31.26
N HIS A 218 -7.35 -14.15 -30.06
CA HIS A 218 -7.64 -14.82 -28.78
C HIS A 218 -8.46 -13.96 -27.81
N GLY A 219 -8.65 -12.67 -28.09
CA GLY A 219 -9.36 -11.74 -27.20
C GLY A 219 -8.50 -11.29 -26.03
N ALA A 220 -9.10 -10.58 -25.06
CA ALA A 220 -8.37 -10.14 -23.87
C ALA A 220 -8.03 -11.35 -22.97
N GLU A 221 -6.73 -11.65 -22.84
CA GLU A 221 -6.26 -12.75 -21.99
C GLU A 221 -6.03 -12.32 -20.54
N VAL A 222 -6.03 -11.02 -20.26
CA VAL A 222 -5.76 -10.46 -18.94
C VAL A 222 -6.91 -9.59 -18.44
N PHE A 223 -7.05 -9.51 -17.13
CA PHE A 223 -8.10 -8.74 -16.47
C PHE A 223 -7.48 -7.67 -15.59
N GLU A 224 -7.99 -6.45 -15.68
CA GLU A 224 -7.57 -5.37 -14.80
C GLU A 224 -8.52 -5.27 -13.59
N ASP A 225 -7.96 -5.16 -12.38
CA ASP A 225 -8.71 -4.74 -11.20
C ASP A 225 -8.07 -3.53 -10.50
N GLN A 226 -8.89 -2.50 -10.22
CA GLN A 226 -8.45 -1.27 -9.57
C GLN A 226 -8.82 -1.32 -8.09
N TYR A 227 -7.84 -1.63 -7.24
CA TYR A 227 -7.98 -1.55 -5.79
C TYR A 227 -7.36 -0.24 -5.27
N LEU A 228 -8.19 0.70 -4.80
CA LEU A 228 -7.76 1.96 -4.18
C LEU A 228 -7.27 1.74 -2.74
N SER A 229 -6.22 0.93 -2.59
CA SER A 229 -5.53 0.56 -1.34
C SER A 229 -4.20 -0.12 -1.71
N THR A 230 -3.08 0.47 -1.32
CA THR A 230 -1.74 -0.08 -1.63
C THR A 230 -1.51 -1.41 -0.91
N GLY A 231 -1.90 -1.49 0.36
CA GLY A 231 -1.94 -2.73 1.14
C GLY A 231 -2.86 -3.77 0.52
N GLY A 232 -4.03 -3.37 0.02
CA GLY A 232 -4.94 -4.26 -0.70
C GLY A 232 -4.29 -4.86 -1.95
N GLN A 233 -3.58 -4.06 -2.74
CA GLN A 233 -2.85 -4.53 -3.92
C GLN A 233 -1.72 -5.51 -3.55
N ILE A 234 -0.96 -5.23 -2.50
CA ILE A 234 0.06 -6.16 -1.97
C ILE A 234 -0.58 -7.46 -1.48
N TYR A 235 -1.75 -7.39 -0.83
CA TYR A 235 -2.46 -8.58 -0.37
C TYR A 235 -2.97 -9.43 -1.52
N GLU A 236 -3.56 -8.86 -2.58
CA GLU A 236 -4.07 -9.66 -3.70
C GLU A 236 -2.93 -10.41 -4.44
N LEU A 237 -1.72 -9.83 -4.49
CA LEU A 237 -0.50 -10.53 -4.94
C LEU A 237 -0.11 -11.66 -3.98
N ALA A 238 -0.06 -11.38 -2.68
CA ALA A 238 0.30 -12.36 -1.64
C ALA A 238 -0.71 -13.54 -1.59
N ALA A 239 -1.98 -13.27 -1.83
CA ALA A 239 -3.05 -14.27 -1.87
C ALA A 239 -3.14 -15.03 -3.22
N GLY A 240 -2.31 -14.66 -4.20
CA GLY A 240 -2.21 -15.29 -5.51
C GLY A 240 -3.34 -14.99 -6.47
N ARG A 241 -4.10 -13.92 -6.22
CA ARG A 241 -5.21 -13.48 -7.07
C ARG A 241 -4.71 -12.55 -8.18
N ASP A 242 -3.76 -11.68 -7.82
CA ASP A 242 -3.06 -10.81 -8.76
C ASP A 242 -1.69 -11.38 -9.10
N ARG A 243 -1.19 -11.03 -10.30
CA ARG A 243 0.13 -11.47 -10.80
C ARG A 243 1.12 -10.31 -10.90
N PHE A 244 0.63 -9.11 -11.12
CA PHE A 244 1.42 -7.90 -11.37
C PHE A 244 0.64 -6.65 -10.96
N THR A 245 1.29 -5.74 -10.26
CA THR A 245 0.74 -4.41 -9.96
C THR A 245 1.80 -3.34 -10.16
N ILE A 246 1.44 -2.20 -10.73
CA ILE A 246 2.35 -1.07 -10.89
C ILE A 246 1.66 0.27 -10.62
N ASP A 247 2.32 1.11 -9.83
CA ASP A 247 1.92 2.48 -9.56
C ASP A 247 2.95 3.49 -10.07
N LEU A 248 2.61 4.11 -11.20
CA LEU A 248 3.41 5.15 -11.84
C LEU A 248 2.89 6.57 -11.53
N ARG A 249 1.90 6.73 -10.65
CA ARG A 249 1.32 8.05 -10.35
C ARG A 249 2.36 9.08 -9.92
N PRO A 250 3.35 8.78 -9.06
CA PRO A 250 4.44 9.71 -8.74
C PRO A 250 5.18 10.25 -9.97
N LEU A 251 5.56 9.36 -10.90
CA LEU A 251 6.27 9.72 -12.13
C LEU A 251 5.38 10.53 -13.07
N VAL A 252 4.12 10.15 -13.21
CA VAL A 252 3.14 10.87 -14.03
C VAL A 252 2.86 12.27 -13.48
N ASN A 253 2.71 12.41 -12.16
CA ASN A 253 2.54 13.70 -11.51
C ASN A 253 3.78 14.58 -11.69
N GLN A 254 4.98 14.01 -11.57
CA GLN A 254 6.23 14.72 -11.83
C GLN A 254 6.31 15.21 -13.28
N TYR A 255 6.04 14.32 -14.24
CA TYR A 255 6.02 14.64 -15.67
C TYR A 255 5.01 15.76 -16.00
N LEU A 256 3.81 15.69 -15.42
CA LEU A 256 2.76 16.68 -15.59
C LEU A 256 2.93 17.93 -14.72
N ARG A 257 4.00 18.03 -13.91
CA ARG A 257 4.27 19.11 -12.95
C ARG A 257 3.08 19.37 -12.01
N ARG A 258 2.53 18.30 -11.46
CA ARG A 258 1.38 18.31 -10.54
C ARG A 258 1.82 18.04 -9.10
N PRO A 259 1.01 18.47 -8.10
CA PRO A 259 1.22 18.09 -6.71
C PRO A 259 1.18 16.57 -6.51
N GLN A 260 2.00 16.05 -5.59
CA GLN A 260 2.12 14.63 -5.29
C GLN A 260 1.14 14.13 -4.20
N LYS A 261 0.14 14.94 -3.84
CA LYS A 261 -0.77 14.69 -2.70
C LYS A 261 -1.68 13.45 -2.83
N LEU A 262 -1.65 12.75 -3.96
CA LEU A 262 -2.54 11.62 -4.27
C LEU A 262 -1.76 10.51 -4.99
N SER A 263 -0.56 10.23 -4.52
CA SER A 263 0.26 9.07 -4.90
C SER A 263 0.62 8.24 -3.67
N THR A 264 1.24 7.08 -3.89
CA THR A 264 1.81 6.26 -2.82
C THR A 264 2.99 6.98 -2.16
N HIS A 265 3.04 6.92 -0.84
CA HIS A 265 4.10 7.40 0.04
C HIS A 265 4.65 6.21 0.88
N PRO A 266 5.68 6.41 1.72
CA PRO A 266 6.34 5.29 2.41
C PRO A 266 5.40 4.54 3.35
N TYR A 267 4.43 5.21 3.99
CA TYR A 267 3.46 4.56 4.89
C TYR A 267 2.48 3.65 4.15
N ASP A 268 2.09 3.99 2.92
CA ASP A 268 1.20 3.17 2.08
C ASP A 268 1.84 1.83 1.67
N ILE A 269 3.16 1.82 1.42
CA ILE A 269 3.91 0.66 0.88
C ILE A 269 4.81 -0.02 1.93
N CYS A 270 4.75 0.41 3.20
CA CYS A 270 5.63 -0.08 4.28
C CYS A 270 5.51 -1.58 4.58
N THR A 271 4.54 -2.27 3.98
CA THR A 271 4.30 -3.71 4.13
C THR A 271 4.79 -4.55 2.95
N ALA A 272 5.49 -3.95 1.98
CA ALA A 272 6.09 -4.65 0.84
C ALA A 272 6.92 -5.88 1.23
N LEU A 273 7.63 -5.82 2.36
CA LEU A 273 8.38 -6.94 2.95
C LEU A 273 7.54 -8.22 3.09
N ILE A 274 6.22 -8.12 3.33
CA ILE A 274 5.35 -9.31 3.43
C ILE A 274 5.32 -10.07 2.11
N LEU A 275 5.24 -9.38 0.98
CA LEU A 275 5.24 -10.01 -0.34
C LEU A 275 6.63 -10.54 -0.70
N GLU A 276 7.70 -9.81 -0.35
CA GLU A 276 9.09 -10.27 -0.54
C GLU A 276 9.34 -11.62 0.18
N GLU A 277 8.89 -11.75 1.42
CA GLU A 277 9.04 -12.98 2.22
C GLU A 277 8.20 -14.15 1.68
N LEU A 278 7.23 -13.88 0.81
CA LEU A 278 6.46 -14.88 0.08
C LEU A 278 7.07 -15.23 -1.29
N GLY A 279 8.23 -14.67 -1.63
CA GLY A 279 8.92 -14.89 -2.90
C GLY A 279 8.48 -13.95 -4.02
N GLY A 280 7.60 -12.99 -3.73
CA GLY A 280 7.29 -11.90 -4.63
C GLY A 280 8.43 -10.88 -4.72
N VAL A 281 8.31 -9.94 -5.66
CA VAL A 281 9.28 -8.88 -5.87
C VAL A 281 8.56 -7.54 -5.79
N VAL A 282 9.09 -6.59 -5.02
CA VAL A 282 8.62 -5.20 -4.96
C VAL A 282 9.80 -4.27 -5.17
N GLU A 283 9.71 -3.37 -6.14
CA GLU A 283 10.83 -2.53 -6.57
C GLU A 283 10.35 -1.21 -7.19
N GLN A 284 11.29 -0.30 -7.46
CA GLN A 284 11.03 0.87 -8.28
C GLN A 284 10.83 0.47 -9.75
N PRO A 285 10.16 1.28 -10.58
CA PRO A 285 9.89 0.91 -11.98
C PRO A 285 11.13 0.69 -12.85
N ASP A 286 12.31 1.15 -12.43
CA ASP A 286 13.60 0.91 -13.08
C ASP A 286 14.32 -0.36 -12.58
N GLY A 287 13.71 -1.10 -11.66
CA GLY A 287 14.26 -2.30 -11.04
C GLY A 287 15.13 -2.05 -9.80
N ALA A 288 15.30 -0.79 -9.36
CA ALA A 288 16.02 -0.49 -8.12
C ALA A 288 15.18 -0.89 -6.89
N PRO A 289 15.80 -1.23 -5.74
CA PRO A 289 15.07 -1.46 -4.49
C PRO A 289 14.26 -0.22 -4.06
N LEU A 290 13.18 -0.43 -3.30
CA LEU A 290 12.48 0.66 -2.62
C LEU A 290 13.32 1.16 -1.44
N ASP A 291 13.91 2.35 -1.57
CA ASP A 291 14.83 2.95 -0.59
C ASP A 291 14.38 4.35 -0.12
N ALA A 292 13.12 4.70 -0.34
CA ALA A 292 12.57 5.98 0.10
C ALA A 292 12.72 6.15 1.64
N PRO A 293 12.95 7.37 2.13
CA PRO A 293 12.97 7.67 3.57
C PRO A 293 11.66 7.24 4.25
N LEU A 294 11.73 6.80 5.51
CA LEU A 294 10.53 6.53 6.32
C LEU A 294 9.92 7.86 6.78
N ASP A 295 9.14 8.48 5.91
CA ASP A 295 8.35 9.69 6.15
C ASP A 295 6.92 9.55 5.58
N THR A 296 6.15 10.65 5.58
CA THR A 296 4.76 10.68 5.09
C THR A 296 4.60 11.48 3.80
N GLU A 297 5.69 11.94 3.18
CA GLU A 297 5.64 12.95 2.12
C GLU A 297 6.37 12.53 0.84
N THR A 298 7.34 11.62 0.93
CA THR A 298 8.15 11.22 -0.22
C THR A 298 7.33 10.39 -1.21
N PRO A 299 7.12 10.83 -2.45
CA PRO A 299 6.36 10.05 -3.43
C PRO A 299 7.14 8.80 -3.83
N VAL A 300 6.50 7.63 -3.80
CA VAL A 300 7.14 6.32 -4.08
C VAL A 300 6.48 5.66 -5.28
N PRO A 301 7.08 5.71 -6.49
CA PRO A 301 6.64 4.88 -7.59
C PRO A 301 7.11 3.45 -7.34
N TRP A 302 6.29 2.47 -7.67
CA TRP A 302 6.63 1.07 -7.40
C TRP A 302 5.97 0.13 -8.39
N VAL A 303 6.56 -1.07 -8.49
CA VAL A 303 6.05 -2.22 -9.22
C VAL A 303 6.21 -3.45 -8.33
N ALA A 304 5.22 -4.33 -8.38
CA ALA A 304 5.30 -5.62 -7.74
C ALA A 304 4.89 -6.76 -8.67
N TYR A 305 5.57 -7.89 -8.46
CA TYR A 305 5.39 -9.13 -9.20
C TYR A 305 5.12 -10.24 -8.20
N ALA A 306 4.23 -11.18 -8.55
CA ALA A 306 3.91 -12.30 -7.67
C ALA A 306 5.11 -13.22 -7.41
N ASN A 307 6.11 -13.26 -8.31
CA ASN A 307 7.34 -14.02 -8.17
C ASN A 307 8.50 -13.43 -8.99
N ARG A 308 9.71 -13.97 -8.80
CA ARG A 308 10.94 -13.50 -9.48
C ARG A 308 10.93 -13.78 -10.98
N GLU A 309 10.40 -14.92 -11.42
CA GLU A 309 10.34 -15.30 -12.84
C GLU A 309 9.49 -14.30 -13.64
N LEU A 310 8.36 -13.88 -13.08
CA LEU A 310 7.53 -12.81 -13.63
C LEU A 310 8.29 -11.48 -13.67
N ALA A 311 8.99 -11.11 -12.59
CA ALA A 311 9.77 -9.88 -12.55
C ALA A 311 10.85 -9.86 -13.66
N GLU A 312 11.62 -10.93 -13.81
CA GLU A 312 12.64 -11.06 -14.84
C GLU A 312 12.06 -10.98 -16.25
N ARG A 313 10.91 -11.63 -16.48
CA ARG A 313 10.22 -11.57 -17.78
C ARG A 313 9.68 -10.18 -18.09
N LEU A 314 9.04 -9.51 -17.13
CA LEU A 314 8.24 -8.32 -17.38
C LEU A 314 9.04 -7.01 -17.33
N ARG A 315 10.12 -6.92 -16.54
CA ARG A 315 10.95 -5.70 -16.40
C ARG A 315 11.34 -5.04 -17.74
N PRO A 316 11.83 -5.77 -18.78
CA PRO A 316 12.19 -5.14 -20.04
C PRO A 316 10.98 -4.49 -20.75
N TYR A 317 9.81 -5.10 -20.66
CA TYR A 317 8.57 -4.58 -21.25
C TYR A 317 8.05 -3.37 -20.47
N VAL A 318 8.12 -3.40 -19.13
CA VAL A 318 7.77 -2.27 -18.27
C VAL A 318 8.67 -1.07 -18.58
N GLY A 319 9.99 -1.25 -18.60
CA GLY A 319 10.94 -0.18 -18.89
C GLY A 319 10.70 0.44 -20.28
N LYS A 320 10.54 -0.41 -21.30
CA LYS A 320 10.24 0.05 -22.67
C LYS A 320 8.91 0.82 -22.76
N ALA A 321 7.85 0.31 -22.13
CA ALA A 321 6.55 0.98 -22.14
C ALA A 321 6.59 2.34 -21.39
N ILE A 322 7.36 2.46 -20.32
CA ILE A 322 7.61 3.74 -19.62
C ILE A 322 8.33 4.73 -20.54
N GLU A 323 9.40 4.28 -21.21
CA GLU A 323 10.16 5.11 -22.15
C GLU A 323 9.25 5.66 -23.28
N GLU A 324 8.47 4.79 -23.91
CA GLU A 324 7.58 5.15 -25.00
C GLU A 324 6.41 6.05 -24.55
N ALA A 325 5.80 5.75 -23.41
CA ALA A 325 4.65 6.51 -22.91
C ALA A 325 5.03 7.92 -22.43
N PHE A 326 6.19 8.10 -21.81
CA PHE A 326 6.55 9.36 -21.15
C PHE A 326 7.59 10.19 -21.93
N TYR A 327 8.54 9.56 -22.61
CA TYR A 327 9.70 10.24 -23.19
C TYR A 327 9.67 10.33 -24.72
N SER A 328 8.98 9.42 -25.42
CA SER A 328 8.83 9.51 -26.89
C SER A 328 7.73 10.50 -27.33
N GLN A 329 6.75 10.81 -26.47
CA GLN A 329 5.74 11.84 -26.78
C GLN A 329 6.28 13.28 -26.66
N SER A 330 7.36 13.48 -25.91
CA SER A 330 7.98 14.79 -25.72
C SER A 330 8.76 15.25 -26.96
N THR A 331 9.41 14.33 -27.68
CA THR A 331 10.09 14.62 -28.95
C THR A 331 9.10 14.92 -30.08
N ALA A 332 7.97 14.19 -30.17
CA ALA A 332 6.93 14.44 -31.16
C ALA A 332 6.25 15.82 -31.01
N ARG A 333 5.99 16.27 -29.77
CA ARG A 333 5.41 17.60 -29.51
C ARG A 333 6.37 18.74 -29.84
N LEU A 334 7.67 18.58 -29.59
CA LEU A 334 8.70 19.57 -29.95
C LEU A 334 8.86 19.69 -31.47
N SER A 335 8.77 18.58 -32.22
CA SER A 335 8.78 18.63 -33.69
C SER A 335 7.53 19.26 -34.31
N SER A 336 6.35 19.11 -33.69
CA SER A 336 5.11 19.73 -34.16
C SER A 336 4.95 21.22 -33.78
N GLY A 337 5.70 21.69 -32.78
CA GLY A 337 5.70 23.09 -32.34
C GLY A 337 6.62 24.01 -33.15
N ALA A 338 7.52 23.45 -33.96
CA ALA A 338 8.44 24.19 -34.83
C ALA A 338 7.86 24.49 -36.23
N GLN A 339 6.61 24.11 -36.50
CA GLN A 339 5.90 24.36 -37.76
C GLN A 339 4.69 25.31 -37.62
N ARG A 340 4.71 26.24 -36.66
CA ARG A 340 3.73 27.34 -36.61
C ARG A 340 4.40 28.70 -36.62
#